data_AF-A0AAD4MUH8-F1
#
_entry.id   AF-A0AAD4MUH8-F1
#
_cell.length_a   1.000
_cell.length_b   1.000
_cell.length_c   1.000
_cell.angle_alpha   90.00
_cell.angle_beta   90.00
_cell.angle_gamma   90.00
#
_symmetry.space_group_name_H-M   'P 1'
#
loop_
_entity.id
_entity.type
_entity.pdbx_description
1 polymer ?
#
loop_
_entity_poly.entity_id
_entity_poly.type
_entity_poly.pdbx_seq_one_letter_code
_entity_poly.pdbx_strand_id
1 'polypeptide(L)'
;MDPSKLDPNKLPPHLKAKWDQWQAEEKALREKVEKELEEYEKRRQEERDVRRDRDFADAVDKVSRAGYVGKHGTFTVPSHEKIKMNAWRKQAQYGDYDETKDIQPTKTLNEWKCVQLWASLKGINSVDAKRQFIRFANELITEYGWNPPPGWT
;
A
#
# COMPACT_ATOMS: atom_id res chain seq x y z
N MET A 1 5.93 -23.37 43.65
CA MET A 1 5.05 -22.43 44.38
C MET A 1 4.75 -21.29 43.44
N ASP A 2 3.48 -21.02 43.19
CA ASP A 2 3.03 -19.93 42.33
C ASP A 2 3.32 -18.59 43.03
N PRO A 3 4.22 -17.74 42.50
CA PRO A 3 4.62 -16.49 43.16
C PRO A 3 3.45 -15.52 43.34
N SER A 4 2.39 -15.66 42.55
CA SER A 4 1.19 -14.80 42.57
C SER A 4 0.32 -14.96 43.83
N LYS A 5 0.62 -15.93 44.71
CA LYS A 5 -0.16 -16.25 45.92
C LYS A 5 0.52 -15.86 47.23
N LEU A 6 1.69 -15.22 47.20
CA LEU A 6 2.35 -14.71 48.39
C LEU A 6 1.82 -13.30 48.75
N ASP A 7 1.39 -13.12 50.00
CA ASP A 7 1.01 -11.82 50.54
C ASP A 7 2.27 -10.96 50.81
N PRO A 8 2.52 -9.89 50.03
CA PRO A 8 3.75 -9.12 50.10
C PRO A 8 3.92 -8.35 51.42
N ASN A 9 2.86 -8.20 52.21
CA ASN A 9 2.92 -7.54 53.52
C ASN A 9 3.43 -8.45 54.65
N LYS A 10 3.62 -9.74 54.39
CA LYS A 10 4.17 -10.72 55.36
C LYS A 10 5.64 -11.08 55.11
N LEU A 11 6.28 -10.46 54.11
CA LEU A 11 7.67 -10.74 53.76
C LEU A 11 8.66 -9.91 54.63
N PRO A 12 9.76 -10.52 55.11
CA PRO A 12 10.89 -9.79 55.69
C PRO A 12 11.39 -8.65 54.78
N PRO A 13 11.88 -7.52 55.32
CA PRO A 13 12.23 -6.33 54.53
C PRO A 13 13.17 -6.59 53.34
N HIS A 14 14.14 -7.49 53.51
CA HIS A 14 15.09 -7.87 52.46
C HIS A 14 14.48 -8.74 51.34
N LEU A 15 13.44 -9.53 51.64
CA LEU A 15 12.69 -10.29 50.64
C LEU A 15 11.67 -9.42 49.91
N LYS A 16 11.06 -8.45 50.61
CA LYS A 16 10.20 -7.44 50.01
C LYS A 16 10.97 -6.58 49.00
N ALA A 17 12.17 -6.12 49.35
CA ALA A 17 13.01 -5.38 48.41
C ALA A 17 13.37 -6.17 47.14
N LYS A 18 13.69 -7.47 47.27
CA LYS A 18 13.92 -8.36 46.12
C LYS A 18 12.66 -8.57 45.27
N TRP A 19 11.50 -8.68 45.91
CA TRP A 19 10.21 -8.80 45.24
C TRP A 19 9.87 -7.54 44.43
N ASP A 20 10.03 -6.36 45.03
CA ASP A 20 9.79 -5.08 44.38
C ASP A 20 10.75 -4.85 43.22
N GLN A 21 12.02 -5.23 43.39
CA GLN A 21 13.02 -5.22 42.31
C GLN A 21 12.62 -6.16 41.17
N TRP A 22 12.21 -7.39 41.47
CA TRP A 22 11.77 -8.35 40.46
C TRP A 22 10.53 -7.85 39.69
N GLN A 23 9.56 -7.24 40.38
CA GLN A 23 8.38 -6.64 39.74
C GLN A 23 8.75 -5.46 38.83
N ALA A 24 9.69 -4.62 39.25
CA ALA A 24 10.20 -3.53 38.43
C ALA A 24 10.94 -4.05 37.18
N GLU A 25 11.77 -5.08 37.33
CA GLU A 25 12.48 -5.74 36.23
C GLU A 25 11.50 -6.43 35.27
N GLU A 26 10.49 -7.13 35.77
CA GLU A 26 9.45 -7.76 34.95
C GLU A 26 8.68 -6.71 34.12
N LYS A 27 8.29 -5.60 34.75
CA LYS A 27 7.62 -4.50 34.06
C LYS A 27 8.51 -3.86 33.00
N ALA A 28 9.77 -3.57 33.33
CA ALA A 28 10.74 -3.00 32.39
C ALA A 28 11.00 -3.94 31.19
N LEU A 29 11.06 -5.25 31.43
CA LEU A 29 11.17 -6.25 30.37
C LEU A 29 9.94 -6.28 29.46
N ARG A 30 8.72 -6.24 30.03
CA ARG A 30 7.47 -6.19 29.26
C ARG A 30 7.40 -4.96 28.37
N GLU A 31 7.71 -3.78 28.92
CA GLU A 31 7.74 -2.52 28.16
C GLU A 31 8.81 -2.56 27.05
N LYS A 32 9.96 -3.19 27.30
CA LYS A 32 11.01 -3.37 26.29
C LYS A 32 10.55 -4.28 25.15
N VAL A 33 9.94 -5.42 25.48
CA VAL A 33 9.40 -6.37 24.48
C VAL A 33 8.29 -5.72 23.65
N GLU A 34 7.39 -4.97 24.28
CA GLU A 34 6.32 -4.24 23.58
C GLU A 34 6.89 -3.25 22.57
N LYS A 35 7.89 -2.44 22.97
CA LYS A 35 8.58 -1.54 22.04
C LYS A 35 9.29 -2.27 20.89
N GLU A 36 9.99 -3.36 21.19
CA GLU A 36 10.65 -4.16 20.17
C GLU A 36 9.65 -4.77 19.16
N LEU A 37 8.47 -5.19 19.63
CA LEU A 37 7.38 -5.67 18.79
C LEU A 37 6.79 -4.56 17.93
N GLU A 38 6.50 -3.39 18.50
CA GLU A 38 6.01 -2.23 17.76
C GLU A 38 6.99 -1.81 16.65
N GLU A 39 8.29 -1.73 16.96
CA GLU A 39 9.33 -1.43 15.98
C GLU A 39 9.45 -2.51 14.89
N TYR A 40 9.33 -3.78 15.27
CA TYR A 40 9.32 -4.89 14.32
C TYR A 40 8.11 -4.81 13.38
N GLU A 41 6.92 -4.56 13.90
CA GLU A 41 5.70 -4.41 13.10
C GLU A 41 5.77 -3.21 12.17
N LYS A 42 6.31 -2.08 12.64
CA LYS A 42 6.55 -0.88 11.83
C LYS A 42 7.47 -1.17 10.66
N ARG A 43 8.64 -1.77 10.91
CA ARG A 43 9.59 -2.16 9.85
C ARG A 43 8.96 -3.14 8.84
N ARG A 44 8.17 -4.10 9.34
CA ARG A 44 7.42 -5.02 8.47
C ARG A 44 6.38 -4.29 7.61
N GLN A 45 5.74 -3.25 8.14
CA GLN A 45 4.83 -2.41 7.37
C GLN A 45 5.59 -1.61 6.29
N GLU A 46 6.71 -1.00 6.64
CA GLU A 46 7.57 -0.27 5.68
C GLU A 46 8.06 -1.20 4.55
N GLU A 47 8.51 -2.41 4.85
CA GLU A 47 8.89 -3.41 3.85
C GLU A 47 7.72 -3.77 2.91
N ARG A 48 6.51 -3.94 3.46
CA ARG A 48 5.30 -4.21 2.66
C ARG A 48 4.97 -3.03 1.74
N ASP A 49 5.12 -1.81 2.23
CA ASP A 49 4.81 -0.59 1.49
C ASP A 49 5.81 -0.38 0.34
N VAL A 50 7.12 -0.58 0.59
CA VAL A 50 8.16 -0.57 -0.45
C VAL A 50 7.88 -1.61 -1.54
N ARG A 51 7.49 -2.83 -1.17
CA ARG A 51 7.13 -3.87 -2.16
C ARG A 51 5.91 -3.45 -2.98
N ARG A 52 4.89 -2.88 -2.35
CA ARG A 52 3.68 -2.43 -3.05
C ARG A 52 3.97 -1.31 -4.04
N ASP A 53 4.85 -0.38 -3.68
CA ASP A 53 5.26 0.71 -4.57
C ASP A 53 6.03 0.19 -5.78
N ARG A 54 6.88 -0.82 -5.57
CA ARG A 54 7.56 -1.55 -6.66
C ARG A 54 6.56 -2.24 -7.58
N ASP A 55 5.62 -3.00 -7.02
CA ASP A 55 4.61 -3.73 -7.80
C ASP A 55 3.71 -2.76 -8.60
N PHE A 56 3.37 -1.62 -7.99
CA PHE A 56 2.62 -0.56 -8.66
C PHE A 56 3.41 0.06 -9.82
N ALA A 57 4.70 0.36 -9.62
CA ALA A 57 5.55 0.89 -10.68
C ALA A 57 5.71 -0.10 -11.83
N ASP A 58 5.91 -1.38 -11.53
CA ASP A 58 5.97 -2.46 -12.53
C ASP A 58 4.64 -2.60 -13.31
N ALA A 59 3.50 -2.51 -12.61
CA ALA A 59 2.19 -2.50 -13.27
C ALA A 59 2.02 -1.27 -14.19
N VAL A 60 2.45 -0.08 -13.77
CA VAL A 60 2.40 1.14 -14.61
C VAL A 60 3.25 0.96 -15.86
N ASP A 61 4.47 0.43 -15.73
CA ASP A 61 5.34 0.15 -16.87
C ASP A 61 4.68 -0.85 -17.83
N LYS A 62 4.18 -1.97 -17.30
CA LYS A 62 3.55 -3.00 -18.12
C LYS A 62 2.36 -2.45 -18.89
N VAL A 63 1.44 -1.73 -18.24
CA VAL A 63 0.26 -1.23 -18.97
C VAL A 63 0.58 -0.10 -19.93
N SER A 64 1.67 0.65 -19.73
CA SER A 64 2.13 1.62 -20.75
C SER A 64 2.44 0.95 -22.10
N ARG A 65 2.70 -0.35 -22.09
CA ARG A 65 3.04 -1.20 -23.24
C ARG A 65 1.96 -2.27 -23.50
N ALA A 66 0.79 -2.12 -22.86
CA ALA A 66 -0.36 -2.97 -23.10
C ALA A 66 -1.00 -2.68 -24.46
N GLY A 67 -1.57 -3.73 -25.03
CA GLY A 67 -1.86 -3.82 -26.44
C GLY A 67 -0.81 -4.69 -27.13
N TYR A 68 -1.27 -5.40 -28.15
CA TYR A 68 -0.45 -6.30 -28.94
C TYR A 68 -0.16 -5.66 -30.29
N VAL A 69 1.09 -5.74 -30.74
CA VAL A 69 1.48 -5.37 -32.10
C VAL A 69 2.39 -6.48 -32.60
N GLY A 70 1.90 -7.29 -33.54
CA GLY A 70 2.69 -8.41 -34.03
C GLY A 70 2.08 -9.14 -35.22
N LYS A 71 2.60 -10.34 -35.49
CA LYS A 71 2.23 -11.17 -36.66
C LYS A 71 0.73 -11.47 -36.75
N HIS A 72 0.05 -11.53 -35.61
CA HIS A 72 -1.38 -11.83 -35.53
C HIS A 72 -2.29 -10.59 -35.51
N GLY A 73 -1.74 -9.40 -35.79
CA GLY A 73 -2.49 -8.15 -35.89
C GLY A 73 -2.06 -7.11 -34.86
N THR A 74 -2.83 -6.03 -34.77
CA THR A 74 -2.64 -4.96 -33.79
C THR A 74 -3.90 -4.84 -32.93
N PHE A 75 -3.77 -5.07 -31.63
CA PHE A 75 -4.82 -4.87 -30.65
C PHE A 75 -4.42 -3.71 -29.76
N THR A 76 -5.28 -2.69 -29.68
CA THR A 76 -5.02 -1.52 -28.86
C THR A 76 -6.02 -1.48 -27.71
N VAL A 77 -5.53 -1.10 -26.53
CA VAL A 77 -6.40 -0.91 -25.37
C VAL A 77 -7.37 0.26 -25.66
N PRO A 78 -8.69 0.06 -25.52
CA PRO A 78 -9.70 1.09 -25.73
C PRO A 78 -9.47 2.33 -24.85
N SER A 79 -9.85 3.50 -25.37
CA SER A 79 -9.63 4.77 -24.65
C SER A 79 -10.33 4.84 -23.29
N HIS A 80 -11.52 4.23 -23.16
CA HIS A 80 -12.27 4.26 -21.89
C HIS A 80 -11.57 3.48 -20.77
N GLU A 81 -10.91 2.37 -21.11
CA GLU A 81 -10.10 1.58 -20.19
C GLU A 81 -8.86 2.37 -19.74
N LYS A 82 -8.17 3.03 -20.68
CA LYS A 82 -7.05 3.92 -20.36
C LYS A 82 -7.46 5.06 -19.42
N ILE A 83 -8.65 5.62 -19.62
CA ILE A 83 -9.19 6.70 -18.77
C ILE A 83 -9.47 6.19 -17.35
N LYS A 84 -10.13 5.03 -17.20
CA LYS A 84 -10.35 4.39 -15.88
C LYS A 84 -9.03 4.12 -15.17
N MET A 85 -8.06 3.56 -15.89
CA MET A 85 -6.74 3.27 -15.34
C MET A 85 -6.02 4.55 -14.86
N ASN A 86 -6.06 5.62 -15.65
CA ASN A 86 -5.46 6.88 -15.28
C ASN A 86 -6.12 7.51 -14.04
N ALA A 87 -7.43 7.34 -13.85
CA ALA A 87 -8.11 7.77 -12.63
C ALA A 87 -7.59 7.03 -11.39
N TRP A 88 -7.48 5.70 -11.46
CA TRP A 88 -6.89 4.90 -10.37
C TRP A 88 -5.44 5.27 -10.08
N ARG A 89 -4.63 5.50 -11.12
CA ARG A 89 -3.25 5.96 -10.97
C ARG A 89 -3.18 7.30 -10.25
N LYS A 90 -4.04 8.25 -10.61
CA LYS A 90 -4.09 9.57 -9.97
C LYS A 90 -4.48 9.47 -8.49
N GLN A 91 -5.51 8.68 -8.17
CA GLN A 91 -5.89 8.42 -6.78
C GLN A 91 -4.73 7.80 -5.98
N ALA A 92 -4.00 6.85 -6.57
CA ALA A 92 -2.85 6.22 -5.93
C ALA A 92 -1.69 7.19 -5.64
N GLN A 93 -1.44 8.15 -6.52
CA GLN A 93 -0.29 9.07 -6.45
C GLN A 93 -0.58 10.36 -5.69
N TYR A 94 -1.77 10.91 -5.88
CA TYR A 94 -2.13 12.25 -5.42
C TYR A 94 -3.23 12.25 -4.35
N GLY A 95 -3.92 11.11 -4.15
CA GLY A 95 -5.08 11.04 -3.26
C GLY A 95 -6.33 11.61 -3.92
N ASP A 96 -7.23 12.17 -3.11
CA ASP A 96 -8.50 12.72 -3.58
C ASP A 96 -8.31 13.91 -4.52
N TYR A 97 -9.14 13.98 -5.56
CA TYR A 97 -9.17 15.11 -6.50
C TYR A 97 -9.57 16.42 -5.79
N ASP A 98 -8.79 17.48 -6.03
CA ASP A 98 -9.07 18.83 -5.54
C ASP A 98 -9.26 19.79 -6.71
N GLU A 99 -10.51 20.20 -6.97
CA GLU A 99 -10.86 21.12 -8.06
C GLU A 99 -10.02 22.40 -8.05
N THR A 100 -9.62 22.91 -6.89
CA THR A 100 -8.86 24.17 -6.82
C THR A 100 -7.40 24.01 -7.26
N LYS A 101 -6.82 22.82 -7.05
CA LYS A 101 -5.42 22.52 -7.36
C LYS A 101 -5.25 21.81 -8.71
N ASP A 102 -6.25 21.05 -9.13
CA ASP A 102 -6.16 20.12 -10.24
C ASP A 102 -6.96 20.54 -11.48
N ILE A 103 -7.71 21.65 -11.42
CA ILE A 103 -8.33 22.26 -12.61
C ILE A 103 -7.23 22.84 -13.50
N GLN A 104 -7.26 22.41 -14.77
CA GLN A 104 -6.47 23.01 -15.83
C GLN A 104 -7.44 23.56 -16.88
N PRO A 105 -7.26 24.80 -17.35
CA PRO A 105 -8.23 25.48 -18.22
C PRO A 105 -8.35 24.85 -19.62
N THR A 106 -7.43 23.98 -20.03
CA THR A 106 -7.43 23.33 -21.35
C THR A 106 -7.34 21.80 -21.23
N LYS A 107 -8.39 21.15 -20.71
CA LYS A 107 -8.51 19.68 -20.73
C LYS A 107 -9.25 19.18 -21.97
N THR A 108 -8.69 18.16 -22.61
CA THR A 108 -9.35 17.36 -23.65
C THR A 108 -10.54 16.57 -23.07
N LEU A 109 -11.43 16.07 -23.94
CA LEU A 109 -12.59 15.28 -23.52
C LEU A 109 -12.22 14.05 -22.67
N ASN A 110 -11.12 13.37 -23.01
CA ASN A 110 -10.68 12.19 -22.28
C ASN A 110 -10.12 12.54 -20.90
N GLU A 111 -9.44 13.68 -20.78
CA GLU A 111 -8.95 14.18 -19.49
C GLU A 111 -10.10 14.59 -18.58
N TRP A 112 -11.16 15.20 -19.13
CA TRP A 112 -12.38 15.47 -18.37
C TRP A 112 -13.04 14.21 -17.84
N LYS A 113 -13.16 13.16 -18.67
CA LYS A 113 -13.67 11.86 -18.22
C LYS A 113 -12.78 11.25 -17.13
N CYS A 114 -11.46 11.38 -17.26
CA CYS A 114 -10.52 10.92 -16.25
C CYS A 114 -10.71 11.65 -14.91
N VAL A 115 -10.93 12.96 -14.96
CA VAL A 115 -11.19 13.79 -13.77
C VAL A 115 -12.49 13.40 -13.09
N GLN A 116 -13.57 13.21 -13.87
CA GLN A 116 -14.85 12.77 -13.32
C GLN A 116 -14.74 11.41 -12.62
N LEU A 117 -14.03 10.46 -13.25
CA LEU A 117 -13.76 9.18 -12.62
C LEU A 117 -12.90 9.34 -11.37
N TRP A 118 -11.82 10.14 -11.41
CA TRP A 118 -10.96 10.38 -10.26
C TRP A 118 -11.73 11.01 -9.09
N ALA A 119 -12.57 12.02 -9.35
CA ALA A 119 -13.45 12.62 -8.35
C ALA A 119 -14.42 11.60 -7.72
N SER A 120 -14.86 10.59 -8.47
CA SER A 120 -15.71 9.51 -7.93
C SER A 120 -14.98 8.52 -7.02
N LEU A 121 -13.63 8.54 -7.00
CA LEU A 121 -12.79 7.69 -6.15
C LEU A 121 -12.52 8.30 -4.77
N LYS A 122 -13.19 9.41 -4.43
CA LYS A 122 -12.97 10.16 -3.19
C LYS A 122 -13.07 9.25 -1.95
N GLY A 123 -12.09 9.39 -1.05
CA GLY A 123 -12.00 8.64 0.20
C GLY A 123 -11.29 7.28 0.07
N ILE A 124 -10.91 6.86 -1.15
CA ILE A 124 -10.09 5.67 -1.34
C ILE A 124 -8.64 6.01 -1.01
N ASN A 125 -8.05 5.27 -0.06
CA ASN A 125 -6.65 5.46 0.30
C ASN A 125 -5.69 5.00 -0.82
N SER A 126 -4.44 5.49 -0.77
CA SER A 126 -3.41 5.16 -1.77
C SER A 126 -3.14 3.65 -1.90
N VAL A 127 -3.19 2.90 -0.80
CA VAL A 127 -2.92 1.44 -0.79
C VAL A 127 -3.98 0.69 -1.59
N ASP A 128 -5.25 0.99 -1.35
CA ASP A 128 -6.36 0.34 -2.05
C ASP A 128 -6.46 0.80 -3.50
N ALA A 129 -6.16 2.08 -3.78
CA ALA A 129 -6.03 2.57 -5.15
C ALA A 129 -4.93 1.83 -5.93
N LYS A 130 -3.75 1.60 -5.32
CA LYS A 130 -2.66 0.80 -5.92
C LYS A 130 -3.10 -0.63 -6.19
N ARG A 131 -3.81 -1.26 -5.26
CA ARG A 131 -4.35 -2.63 -5.43
C ARG A 131 -5.34 -2.72 -6.59
N GLN A 132 -6.28 -1.78 -6.68
CA GLN A 132 -7.25 -1.73 -7.77
C GLN A 132 -6.56 -1.46 -9.12
N PHE A 133 -5.58 -0.56 -9.13
CA PHE A 133 -4.76 -0.33 -10.32
C PHE A 133 -4.05 -1.60 -10.80
N ILE A 134 -3.36 -2.32 -9.91
CA ILE A 134 -2.63 -3.56 -10.25
C ILE A 134 -3.61 -4.63 -10.76
N ARG A 135 -4.78 -4.77 -10.12
CA ARG A 135 -5.81 -5.70 -10.57
C ARG A 135 -6.24 -5.38 -12.00
N PHE A 136 -6.61 -4.12 -12.24
CA PHE A 136 -7.05 -3.65 -13.54
C PHE A 136 -5.96 -3.78 -14.61
N ALA A 137 -4.70 -3.52 -14.24
CA ALA A 137 -3.54 -3.72 -15.09
C ALA A 137 -3.42 -5.18 -15.57
N ASN A 138 -3.57 -6.14 -14.66
CA ASN A 138 -3.53 -7.56 -14.99
C ASN A 138 -4.69 -7.97 -15.90
N GLU A 139 -5.90 -7.45 -15.65
CA GLU A 139 -7.07 -7.67 -16.51
C GLU A 139 -6.80 -7.16 -17.94
N LEU A 140 -6.28 -5.93 -18.08
CA LEU A 140 -5.96 -5.33 -19.39
C LEU A 140 -4.85 -6.08 -20.15
N ILE A 141 -3.79 -6.47 -19.46
CA ILE A 141 -2.68 -7.21 -20.08
C ILE A 141 -3.16 -8.58 -20.56
N THR A 142 -4.04 -9.23 -19.80
CA THR A 142 -4.62 -10.52 -20.17
C THR A 142 -5.52 -10.41 -21.39
N GLU A 143 -6.33 -9.36 -21.45
CA GLU A 143 -7.31 -9.17 -22.54
C GLU A 143 -6.67 -8.64 -23.83
N TYR A 144 -5.79 -7.64 -23.74
CA TYR A 144 -5.25 -6.92 -24.90
C TYR A 144 -3.81 -7.33 -25.26
N GLY A 145 -3.20 -8.19 -24.45
CA GLY A 145 -1.81 -8.59 -24.58
C GLY A 145 -0.84 -7.51 -24.10
N TRP A 146 0.43 -7.89 -24.07
CA TRP A 146 1.55 -7.04 -23.70
C TRP A 146 2.75 -7.30 -24.59
N ASN A 147 3.38 -6.24 -25.08
CA ASN A 147 4.59 -6.36 -25.87
C ASN A 147 5.82 -6.25 -24.96
N PRO A 148 6.72 -7.24 -24.90
CA PRO A 148 7.93 -7.18 -24.09
C PRO A 148 8.94 -6.13 -24.60
N PRO A 149 9.85 -5.61 -23.76
CA PRO A 149 10.86 -4.64 -24.19
C PRO A 149 11.74 -5.21 -25.31
N PRO A 150 12.29 -4.36 -26.19
CA PRO A 150 13.32 -4.81 -27.13
C PRO A 150 14.44 -5.55 -26.39
N GLY A 151 14.76 -6.78 -26.81
CA GLY A 151 15.82 -7.60 -26.21
C GLY A 151 15.39 -8.53 -25.07
N TRP A 152 14.08 -8.66 -24.78
CA TRP A 152 13.53 -9.58 -23.78
C TRP A 152 13.09 -10.96 -24.34
N THR A 153 13.61 -11.36 -25.50
CA THR A 153 13.32 -12.64 -26.17
C THR A 153 14.37 -13.71 -25.87
#